data_AF-A0A7V9MCX6-F1
#
_entry.id   AF-A0A7V9MCX6-F1
#
_cell.length_a   1.000
_cell.length_b   1.000
_cell.length_c   1.000
_cell.angle_alpha   90.00
_cell.angle_beta   90.00
_cell.angle_gamma   90.00
#
_symmetry.space_group_name_H-M   'P 1'
#
loop_
_entity.id
_entity.type
_entity.pdbx_description
1 polymer ?
#
loop_
_entity_poly.entity_id
_entity_poly.type
_entity_poly.pdbx_seq_one_letter_code
_entity_poly.pdbx_strand_id
1 'polypeptide(L)' 'MTRWARDQSEIEELVATRQLQKITGGAANGEPLLDKADRTLATARTIASDDPDSAFVLAYDSARYAGTALLTHQGL' A
#
# COMPACT_ATOMS: atom_id res chain seq x y z
N MET A 1 8.11 2.37 -19.07
CA MET A 1 8.13 2.18 -17.62
C MET A 1 9.58 2.08 -17.18
N THR A 2 10.05 3.04 -16.40
CA THR A 2 11.41 3.02 -15.84
C THR A 2 11.46 1.87 -14.84
N ARG A 3 12.25 0.82 -15.14
CA ARG A 3 12.41 -0.33 -14.24
C ARG A 3 13.10 0.17 -12.97
N TRP A 4 12.43 0.04 -11.83
CA TRP A 4 13.00 0.40 -10.54
C TRP A 4 14.13 -0.59 -10.22
N ALA A 5 15.38 -0.10 -10.21
CA ALA A 5 16.56 -0.95 -10.07
C ALA A 5 16.94 -1.23 -8.61
N ARG A 6 16.50 -0.39 -7.67
CA ARG A 6 16.85 -0.53 -6.25
C ARG A 6 16.09 -1.70 -5.64
N ASP A 7 16.79 -2.57 -4.92
CA ASP A 7 16.22 -3.72 -4.19
C ASP A 7 15.43 -4.70 -5.09
N GLN A 8 15.63 -4.63 -6.41
CA GLN A 8 14.92 -5.45 -7.39
C GLN A 8 15.21 -6.95 -7.19
N SER A 9 16.45 -7.30 -6.82
CA SER A 9 16.85 -8.68 -6.53
C SER A 9 16.09 -9.25 -5.34
N GLU A 10 15.79 -8.43 -4.33
CA GLU A 10 15.02 -8.84 -3.15
C GLU A 10 13.57 -9.16 -3.54
N ILE A 11 12.94 -8.30 -4.35
CA ILE A 11 11.59 -8.56 -4.87
C ILE A 11 11.56 -9.83 -5.74
N GLU A 12 12.57 -10.04 -6.59
CA GLU A 12 12.67 -11.25 -7.41
C GLU A 12 12.84 -12.51 -6.54
N GLU A 13 13.62 -12.44 -5.46
CA GLU A 13 13.77 -13.52 -4.48
C GLU A 13 12.47 -13.80 -3.71
N LEU A 14 11.74 -12.77 -3.27
CA LEU A 14 10.45 -12.91 -2.60
C LEU A 14 9.41 -13.57 -3.52
N VAL A 15 9.42 -13.25 -4.81
CA VAL A 15 8.61 -13.94 -5.82
C VAL A 15 9.05 -15.40 -5.99
N ALA A 16 10.35 -15.66 -6.11
CA ALA A 16 10.89 -17.01 -6.30
C ALA A 16 10.60 -17.92 -5.09
N THR A 17 10.66 -17.38 -3.88
CA THR A 17 10.34 -18.07 -2.61
C THR A 17 8.85 -18.11 -2.29
N ARG A 18 7.98 -17.57 -3.16
CA ARG A 18 6.51 -17.48 -2.99
C ARG A 18 6.06 -16.71 -1.75
N GLN A 19 6.90 -15.83 -1.24
CA GLN A 19 6.53 -14.85 -0.21
C GLN A 19 5.80 -13.65 -0.82
N LEU A 20 5.93 -13.46 -2.13
CA LEU A 20 5.20 -12.47 -2.90
C LEU A 20 4.68 -13.09 -4.21
N GLN A 21 3.52 -12.65 -4.68
CA GLN A 21 2.87 -13.22 -5.87
C GLN A 21 2.74 -12.16 -6.96
N LYS A 22 3.00 -12.54 -8.22
CA LYS A 22 2.70 -11.66 -9.35
C LYS A 22 1.21 -11.66 -9.65
N ILE A 23 0.63 -10.47 -9.78
CA ILE A 23 -0.76 -10.24 -10.17
C ILE A 23 -0.82 -9.45 -11.47
N THR A 24 -1.89 -9.63 -12.24
CA THR A 24 -2.05 -9.01 -13.57
C THR A 24 -3.49 -8.57 -13.81
N GLY A 25 -3.71 -7.77 -14.85
CA GLY A 25 -5.04 -7.33 -15.25
C GLY A 25 -5.70 -6.45 -14.17
N GLY A 26 -7.02 -6.60 -13.99
CA GLY A 26 -7.77 -5.80 -13.02
C GLY A 26 -7.31 -5.97 -11.56
N ALA A 27 -6.64 -7.08 -11.23
CA ALA A 27 -6.06 -7.29 -9.90
C ALA A 27 -4.85 -6.38 -9.65
N ALA A 28 -4.13 -5.95 -10.69
CA ALA A 28 -3.01 -5.01 -10.60
C ALA A 28 -3.47 -3.52 -10.58
N ASN A 29 -4.76 -3.27 -10.28
CA ASN A 29 -5.25 -1.91 -10.07
C ASN A 29 -5.14 -1.51 -8.60
N GLY A 30 -4.12 -0.71 -8.28
CA GLY A 30 -3.92 -0.13 -6.95
C GLY A 30 -4.80 1.09 -6.62
N GLU A 31 -5.47 1.71 -7.59
CA GLU A 31 -6.24 2.96 -7.37
C GLU A 31 -7.29 2.84 -6.25
N PRO A 32 -8.09 1.75 -6.15
CA PRO A 32 -9.09 1.65 -5.08
C PRO A 32 -8.47 1.63 -3.68
N LEU A 33 -7.25 1.10 -3.54
CA LEU A 33 -6.51 1.08 -2.27
C LEU A 33 -5.92 2.45 -1.96
N LEU A 34 -5.43 3.20 -2.96
CA LEU A 34 -5.00 4.60 -2.78
C LEU A 34 -6.17 5.48 -2.34
N ASP A 35 -7.30 5.39 -3.02
CA ASP A 35 -8.52 6.13 -2.65
C ASP A 35 -8.96 5.83 -1.21
N LYS A 36 -8.79 4.57 -0.77
CA LYS A 36 -9.06 4.17 0.61
C LYS A 36 -8.04 4.78 1.57
N ALA A 37 -6.75 4.73 1.23
CA ALA A 37 -5.68 5.32 2.04
C ALA A 37 -5.94 6.82 2.29
N ASP A 38 -6.32 7.56 1.25
CA ASP A 38 -6.60 9.00 1.33
C ASP A 38 -7.79 9.29 2.26
N ARG A 39 -8.90 8.58 2.08
CA ARG A 39 -10.07 8.73 2.98
C ARG A 39 -9.73 8.39 4.42
N THR A 40 -8.99 7.31 4.65
CA THR A 40 -8.58 6.91 6.01
C THR A 40 -7.68 7.95 6.66
N LEU A 41 -6.72 8.53 5.93
CA LEU A 41 -5.86 9.59 6.45
C LEU A 41 -6.64 10.87 6.75
N ALA A 42 -7.59 11.23 5.89
CA ALA A 42 -8.46 12.38 6.12
C ALA A 42 -9.26 12.22 7.42
N THR A 43 -9.83 11.03 7.67
CA THR A 43 -10.52 10.73 8.93
C THR A 43 -9.58 10.81 10.13
N ALA A 44 -8.39 10.20 10.04
CA ALA A 44 -7.38 10.24 11.10
C ALA A 44 -7.06 11.68 11.53
N ARG A 45 -6.88 12.58 10.55
CA ARG A 45 -6.61 14.00 10.81
C ARG A 45 -7.77 14.70 11.51
N THR A 46 -9.01 14.38 11.15
CA THR A 46 -10.21 15.00 11.76
C THR A 46 -10.36 14.66 13.24
N ILE A 47 -10.01 13.43 13.65
CA ILE A 47 -10.23 12.96 15.03
C ILE A 47 -8.98 13.08 15.92
N ALA A 48 -7.83 13.50 15.38
CA ALA A 48 -6.54 13.46 16.06
C ALA A 48 -6.49 14.21 17.41
N SER A 49 -7.29 15.26 17.57
CA SER A 49 -7.35 16.03 18.82
C SER A 49 -8.28 15.41 19.86
N ASP A 50 -9.36 14.77 19.43
CA ASP A 50 -10.41 14.25 20.31
C ASP A 50 -10.16 12.79 20.72
N ASP A 51 -9.55 12.00 19.82
CA ASP A 51 -9.19 10.60 20.03
C ASP A 51 -7.87 10.27 19.31
N PRO A 52 -6.72 10.60 19.93
CA PRO A 52 -5.40 10.43 19.32
C PRO A 52 -5.02 8.96 19.12
N ASP A 53 -5.48 8.06 19.98
CA ASP A 53 -5.18 6.62 19.88
C ASP A 53 -5.86 6.01 18.64
N SER A 54 -7.15 6.31 18.43
CA SER A 54 -7.85 5.89 17.21
C SER A 54 -7.27 6.57 15.96
N ALA A 55 -6.90 7.85 16.05
CA ALA A 55 -6.28 8.57 14.94
C ALA A 55 -4.97 7.90 14.48
N PHE A 56 -4.15 7.44 15.43
CA PHE A 56 -2.91 6.74 15.13
C PHE A 56 -3.16 5.42 14.39
N VAL A 57 -4.13 4.62 14.85
CA VAL A 57 -4.50 3.35 14.18
C VAL A 57 -4.95 3.61 12.74
N LEU A 58 -5.77 4.65 12.51
CA LEU A 58 -6.20 5.02 11.17
C LEU A 58 -5.04 5.50 10.29
N ALA A 59 -4.13 6.32 10.83
CA ALA A 59 -2.96 6.77 10.09
C ALA A 59 -2.06 5.60 9.67
N TYR A 60 -1.86 4.62 10.56
CA TYR A 60 -1.14 3.39 10.25
C TYR A 60 -1.83 2.59 9.14
N ASP A 61 -3.15 2.39 9.23
CA ASP A 61 -3.91 1.67 8.22
C ASP A 61 -3.86 2.38 6.86
N SER A 62 -3.90 3.70 6.83
CA SER A 62 -3.71 4.49 5.60
C SER A 62 -2.36 4.21 4.96
N ALA A 63 -1.28 4.27 5.74
CA ALA A 63 0.07 3.97 5.24
C ALA A 63 0.17 2.54 4.69
N ARG A 64 -0.45 1.57 5.39
CA ARG A 64 -0.53 0.18 4.94
C ARG A 64 -1.27 0.06 3.61
N TYR A 65 -2.42 0.70 3.45
CA TYR A 65 -3.18 0.69 2.19
C TYR A 65 -2.38 1.32 1.04
N ALA A 66 -1.69 2.44 1.28
CA ALA A 66 -0.86 3.09 0.27
C ALA A 66 0.32 2.20 -0.17
N GLY A 67 0.98 1.55 0.79
CA GLY A 67 2.05 0.58 0.50
C GLY A 67 1.55 -0.61 -0.31
N THR A 68 0.40 -1.19 0.07
CA THR A 68 -0.22 -2.28 -0.71
C THR A 68 -0.60 -1.81 -2.10
N ALA A 69 -1.18 -0.62 -2.24
CA ALA A 69 -1.58 -0.08 -3.54
C ALA A 69 -0.40 0.08 -4.50
N LEU A 70 0.76 0.52 -4.00
CA LEU A 70 1.98 0.63 -4.77
C LEU A 70 2.44 -0.73 -5.29
N LEU A 71 2.49 -1.75 -4.43
CA LEU A 71 2.83 -3.12 -4.82
C LEU A 71 1.84 -3.64 -5.86
N THR A 72 0.54 -3.46 -5.62
CA THR A 72 -0.52 -3.87 -6.54
C THR A 72 -0.35 -3.24 -7.93
N HIS A 73 -0.04 -1.94 -7.99
CA HIS A 73 0.20 -1.24 -9.25
C HIS A 73 1.49 -1.69 -9.96
N GLN A 74 2.44 -2.26 -9.22
CA GLN A 74 3.64 -2.89 -9.76
C GLN A 74 3.40 -4.36 -10.20
N GLY A 75 2.19 -4.87 -10.02
CA GLY A 75 1.82 -6.25 -10.34
C GLY A 75 2.29 -7.25 -9.28
N LEU A 76 2.34 -6.82 -8.01
CA LEU A 76 2.82 -7.56 -6.84
C LEU A 76 1.77 -7.64 -5.73
#